data_AF-A0A535DUF7-F1
#
_entry.id   AF-A0A535DUF7-F1
#
_cell.length_a   1.000
_cell.length_b   1.000
_cell.length_c   1.000
_cell.angle_alpha   90.00
_cell.angle_beta   90.00
_cell.angle_gamma   90.00
#
_symmetry.space_group_name_H-M   'P 1'
#
loop_
_entity.id
_entity.type
_entity.pdbx_description
1 polymer ?
#
loop_
_entity_poly.entity_id
_entity_poly.type
_entity_poly.pdbx_seq_one_letter_code
_entity_poly.pdbx_strand_id
1 'polypeptide(L)'
;MKTMDRRDFLKIAGAGTAALAAGAAMPVAGFFGWTGNNVVRFRAVTGMPKAPLPTYASYVIEGHVDIRARMGTLAKSLHAGAPNAMSGVVFPGTARSILVTDVREIGGELRITGEIAQPTTLLKGESPSFSMVVDRSTGIAQADFLGTTVLMRLDSHA
;
A
#
# COMPACT_ATOMS: atom_id res chain seq x y z
N MET A 1 -32.45 -10.52 -10.04
CA MET A 1 -31.25 -9.71 -9.76
C MET A 1 -31.64 -8.25 -9.84
N LYS A 2 -31.55 -7.50 -8.73
CA LYS A 2 -31.91 -6.07 -8.71
C LYS A 2 -30.65 -5.25 -9.05
N THR A 3 -30.70 -4.55 -10.17
CA THR A 3 -29.68 -3.59 -10.61
C THR A 3 -29.70 -2.38 -9.69
N MET A 4 -28.58 -2.11 -9.03
CA MET A 4 -28.44 -0.99 -8.10
C MET A 4 -28.37 0.32 -8.89
N ASP A 5 -29.25 1.27 -8.57
CA ASP A 5 -29.47 2.49 -9.33
C ASP A 5 -28.42 3.57 -8.98
N ARG A 6 -28.07 4.42 -9.96
CA ARG A 6 -26.99 5.42 -9.84
C ARG A 6 -27.22 6.44 -8.72
N ARG A 7 -28.48 6.64 -8.32
CA ARG A 7 -28.86 7.51 -7.20
C ARG A 7 -28.63 6.88 -5.82
N ASP A 8 -28.66 5.54 -5.72
CA ASP A 8 -28.38 4.86 -4.46
C ASP A 8 -26.87 4.80 -4.18
N PHE A 9 -26.05 4.74 -5.23
CA PHE A 9 -24.59 4.85 -5.11
C PHE A 9 -24.16 6.22 -4.55
N LEU A 10 -24.81 7.31 -4.99
CA LEU A 10 -24.54 8.66 -4.48
C LEU A 10 -25.03 8.87 -3.04
N LYS A 11 -26.07 8.15 -2.59
CA LYS A 11 -26.49 8.17 -1.18
C LYS A 11 -25.48 7.50 -0.27
N ILE A 12 -24.79 6.45 -0.75
CA ILE A 12 -23.72 5.79 0.00
C ILE A 12 -22.46 6.66 0.05
N ALA A 13 -22.20 7.45 -1.00
CA ALA A 13 -21.06 8.38 -1.05
C ALA A 13 -21.25 9.67 -0.22
N GLY A 14 -22.49 9.99 0.18
CA GLY A 14 -22.81 11.18 0.99
C GLY A 14 -22.84 10.94 2.51
N ALA A 15 -22.71 9.69 2.96
CA ALA A 15 -22.66 9.35 4.38
C ALA A 15 -21.21 9.25 4.83
N GLY A 16 -20.65 10.40 5.21
CA GLY A 16 -19.42 10.41 6.01
C GLY A 16 -19.61 9.64 7.31
N THR A 17 -18.55 8.92 7.70
CA THR A 17 -18.28 8.29 9.01
C THR A 17 -18.95 6.96 9.37
N ALA A 18 -18.09 6.02 9.78
CA ALA A 18 -18.33 4.81 10.57
C ALA A 18 -18.77 3.52 9.84
N ALA A 19 -17.88 2.97 9.02
CA ALA A 19 -17.73 1.52 8.92
C ALA A 19 -16.24 1.19 9.11
N LEU A 20 -15.81 1.13 10.37
CA LEU A 20 -14.59 0.45 10.77
C LEU A 20 -14.79 -1.03 10.45
N ALA A 21 -14.45 -1.43 9.23
CA ALA A 21 -14.28 -2.83 8.89
C ALA A 21 -13.14 -3.36 9.75
N ALA A 22 -13.51 -4.19 10.72
CA ALA A 22 -12.60 -4.92 11.58
C ALA A 22 -11.50 -5.59 10.75
N GLY A 23 -10.24 -5.24 11.02
CA GLY A 23 -9.07 -6.01 10.56
C GLY A 23 -8.13 -5.34 9.57
N ALA A 24 -8.43 -4.14 9.06
CA ALA A 24 -7.45 -3.34 8.33
C ALA A 24 -7.16 -2.06 9.10
N ALA A 25 -5.94 -1.93 9.64
CA ALA A 25 -5.44 -0.66 10.09
C ALA A 25 -5.43 0.27 8.88
N MET A 26 -6.48 1.09 8.74
CA MET A 26 -6.53 2.18 7.76
C MET A 26 -5.52 3.23 8.24
N PRO A 27 -4.42 3.47 7.53
CA PRO A 27 -3.55 4.59 7.85
C PRO A 27 -4.34 5.86 7.61
N VAL A 28 -4.65 6.55 8.70
CA VAL A 28 -5.24 7.88 8.71
C VAL A 28 -4.26 8.82 8.01
N ALA A 29 -4.75 9.52 6.99
CA ALA A 29 -4.02 10.62 6.38
C ALA A 29 -3.61 11.63 7.47
N GLY A 30 -2.31 11.81 7.68
CA GLY A 30 -1.79 12.98 8.41
C GLY A 30 -0.89 12.75 9.63
N PHE A 31 -0.19 11.61 9.80
CA PHE A 31 0.86 11.52 10.84
C PHE A 31 2.15 10.84 10.37
N PHE A 32 2.82 11.47 9.40
CA PHE A 32 4.19 11.13 8.99
C PHE A 32 5.18 11.90 9.87
N GLY A 33 5.56 11.31 11.00
CA GLY A 33 6.65 11.79 11.84
C GLY A 33 7.74 10.73 11.93
N TRP A 34 8.98 11.10 11.61
CA TRP A 34 10.16 10.29 11.92
C TRP A 34 10.33 10.24 13.44
N THR A 35 9.99 9.10 14.04
CA THR A 35 10.16 8.89 15.49
C THR A 35 11.34 7.96 15.74
N GLY A 36 12.55 8.52 15.75
CA GLY A 36 13.80 7.85 16.15
C GLY A 36 14.69 7.39 14.98
N ASN A 37 16.01 7.42 15.17
CA ASN A 37 17.03 7.12 14.13
C ASN A 37 16.89 5.74 13.44
N ASN A 38 16.17 4.79 14.04
CA ASN A 38 16.05 3.43 13.54
C ASN A 38 14.66 3.10 12.99
N VAL A 39 13.70 4.03 13.10
CA VAL A 39 12.34 3.81 12.62
C VAL A 39 12.16 4.56 11.31
N VAL A 40 11.86 3.81 10.25
CA VAL A 40 11.57 4.36 8.92
C VAL A 40 10.09 4.27 8.67
N ARG A 41 9.50 5.42 8.37
CA ARG A 41 8.15 5.51 7.80
C ARG A 41 8.26 6.00 6.37
N PHE A 42 7.56 5.36 5.46
CA PHE A 42 7.57 5.73 4.05
C PHE A 42 6.22 5.47 3.40
N ARG A 43 6.01 6.15 2.28
CA ARG A 43 4.90 5.94 1.36
C ARG A 43 5.46 5.88 -0.04
N ALA A 44 5.17 4.79 -0.75
CA ALA A 44 5.57 4.56 -2.12
C ALA A 44 4.32 4.52 -2.99
N VAL A 45 4.33 5.24 -4.11
CA VAL A 45 3.16 5.36 -5.00
C VAL A 45 3.59 5.17 -6.45
N THR A 46 2.79 4.43 -7.22
CA THR A 46 2.93 4.36 -8.68
C THR A 46 1.58 4.26 -9.37
N GLY A 47 1.51 4.75 -10.60
CA GLY A 47 0.36 4.50 -11.47
C GLY A 47 0.42 3.10 -12.05
N MET A 48 -0.73 2.45 -12.28
CA MET A 48 -0.74 1.12 -12.87
C MET A 48 -0.30 1.16 -14.35
N PRO A 49 0.72 0.38 -14.76
CA PRO A 49 1.35 0.55 -16.06
C PRO A 49 0.59 -0.08 -17.25
N LYS A 50 -0.35 -1.03 -17.04
CA LYS A 50 -1.15 -1.61 -18.15
C LYS A 50 -2.33 -2.51 -17.71
N ALA A 51 -3.26 -2.74 -18.63
CA ALA A 51 -4.36 -3.71 -18.53
C ALA A 51 -3.87 -5.13 -18.13
N PRO A 52 -4.67 -5.96 -17.43
CA PRO A 52 -6.12 -5.85 -17.22
C PRO A 52 -6.53 -4.96 -16.04
N LEU A 53 -5.56 -4.30 -15.39
CA LEU A 53 -5.82 -3.44 -14.25
C LEU A 53 -6.41 -2.11 -14.73
N PRO A 54 -7.29 -1.46 -13.94
CA PRO A 54 -7.90 -0.20 -14.34
C PRO A 54 -6.82 0.81 -14.68
N THR A 55 -6.87 1.36 -15.90
CA THR A 55 -5.93 2.38 -16.40
C THR A 55 -5.93 3.66 -15.58
N TYR A 56 -6.85 3.77 -14.61
CA TYR A 56 -6.98 4.88 -13.67
C TYR A 56 -6.90 4.36 -12.23
N ALA A 57 -5.83 3.66 -11.91
CA ALA A 57 -5.54 3.19 -10.56
C ALA A 57 -4.09 3.46 -10.17
N SER A 58 -3.89 3.66 -8.87
CA SER A 58 -2.59 3.89 -8.25
C SER A 58 -2.34 2.83 -7.19
N TYR A 59 -1.16 2.22 -7.24
CA TYR A 59 -0.71 1.29 -6.22
C TYR A 59 0.10 2.03 -5.17
N VAL A 60 -0.29 1.83 -3.92
CA VAL A 60 0.28 2.50 -2.76
C VAL A 60 0.80 1.43 -1.81
N ILE A 61 2.02 1.63 -1.32
CA ILE A 61 2.59 0.88 -0.21
C ILE A 61 3.00 1.87 0.86
N GLU A 62 2.45 1.71 2.05
CA GLU A 62 2.79 2.50 3.23
C GLU A 62 3.48 1.59 4.23
N GLY A 63 4.59 2.05 4.78
CA GLY A 63 5.44 1.25 5.63
C GLY A 63 5.84 1.94 6.90
N HIS A 64 5.90 1.16 7.98
CA HIS A 64 6.50 1.52 9.25
C HIS A 64 7.39 0.37 9.70
N VAL A 65 8.70 0.58 9.64
CA VAL A 65 9.69 -0.46 9.96
C VAL A 65 10.73 0.05 10.94
N ASP A 66 11.13 -0.80 11.87
CA ASP A 66 12.26 -0.58 12.77
C ASP A 66 13.45 -1.41 12.25
N ILE A 67 14.47 -0.72 11.75
CA ILE A 67 15.68 -1.34 11.19
C ILE A 67 16.43 -2.12 12.26
N ARG A 68 16.45 -1.63 13.51
CA ARG A 68 17.18 -2.27 14.61
C ARG A 68 16.45 -3.52 15.09
N ALA A 69 15.13 -3.45 15.22
CA ALA A 69 14.31 -4.60 15.59
C ALA A 69 14.11 -5.58 14.42
N ARG A 70 14.42 -5.16 13.18
CA ARG A 70 14.23 -5.91 11.92
C ARG A 70 12.78 -6.32 11.68
N MET A 71 11.85 -5.53 12.20
CA MET A 71 10.43 -5.82 12.21
C MET A 71 9.63 -4.56 11.87
N GLY A 72 8.35 -4.74 11.61
CA GLY A 72 7.46 -3.64 11.24
C GLY A 72 6.17 -4.13 10.62
N THR A 73 5.42 -3.17 10.10
CA THR A 73 4.17 -3.42 9.38
C THR A 73 4.13 -2.59 8.12
N LEU A 74 3.60 -3.18 7.06
CA LEU A 74 3.28 -2.45 5.84
C LEU A 74 1.81 -2.64 5.50
N ALA A 75 1.26 -1.68 4.78
CA ALA A 75 -0.03 -1.78 4.12
C ALA A 75 0.19 -1.58 2.63
N LYS A 76 -0.42 -2.42 1.80
CA LYS A 76 -0.50 -2.21 0.35
C LYS A 76 -1.94 -2.13 -0.10
N SER A 77 -2.23 -1.24 -1.03
CA SER A 77 -3.59 -1.00 -1.53
C SER A 77 -3.60 -0.47 -2.96
N LEU A 78 -4.70 -0.72 -3.66
CA LEU A 78 -4.95 -0.12 -4.97
C LEU A 78 -6.04 0.95 -4.83
N HIS A 79 -5.73 2.18 -5.22
CA HIS A 79 -6.63 3.33 -5.17
C HIS A 79 -7.13 3.68 -6.57
N ALA A 80 -8.40 4.11 -6.68
CA ALA A 80 -8.89 4.70 -7.92
C ALA A 80 -8.28 6.09 -8.10
N GLY A 81 -7.83 6.43 -9.30
CA GLY A 81 -7.15 7.71 -9.57
C GLY A 81 -5.71 7.56 -10.04
N ALA A 82 -5.21 8.61 -10.68
CA ALA A 82 -3.78 8.78 -10.95
C ALA A 82 -3.02 9.14 -9.65
N PRO A 83 -1.70 8.89 -9.56
CA PRO A 83 -0.93 9.09 -8.32
C PRO A 83 -1.05 10.50 -7.70
N ASN A 84 -1.18 11.52 -8.54
CA ASN A 84 -1.33 12.92 -8.14
C ASN A 84 -2.79 13.35 -7.85
N ALA A 85 -3.76 12.48 -8.11
CA ALA A 85 -5.19 12.74 -7.95
C ALA A 85 -5.92 11.46 -7.51
N MET A 86 -5.36 10.75 -6.52
CA MET A 86 -5.95 9.53 -5.97
C MET A 86 -7.25 9.86 -5.22
N SER A 87 -8.27 9.05 -5.46
CA SER A 87 -9.49 9.02 -4.67
C SER A 87 -9.26 8.28 -3.35
N GLY A 88 -10.04 8.61 -2.33
CA GLY A 88 -10.14 7.81 -1.10
C GLY A 88 -10.77 6.42 -1.32
N VAL A 89 -11.24 6.14 -2.53
CA VAL A 89 -11.80 4.84 -2.90
C VAL A 89 -10.69 3.83 -3.17
N VAL A 90 -10.58 2.84 -2.29
CA VAL A 90 -9.72 1.65 -2.45
C VAL A 90 -10.49 0.57 -3.20
N PHE A 91 -9.84 -0.10 -4.15
CA PHE A 91 -10.43 -1.23 -4.86
C PHE A 91 -10.69 -2.39 -3.87
N PRO A 92 -11.93 -2.88 -3.76
CA PRO A 92 -12.29 -3.93 -2.82
C PRO A 92 -11.41 -5.19 -3.00
N GLY A 93 -10.98 -5.78 -1.89
CA GLY A 93 -10.18 -7.00 -1.91
C GLY A 93 -8.72 -6.83 -2.36
N THR A 94 -8.23 -5.59 -2.56
CA THR A 94 -6.82 -5.32 -2.92
C THR A 94 -5.95 -4.84 -1.75
N ALA A 95 -6.59 -4.40 -0.66
CA ALA A 95 -5.87 -3.99 0.54
C ALA A 95 -5.27 -5.20 1.27
N ARG A 96 -4.00 -5.10 1.68
CA ARG A 96 -3.32 -6.10 2.49
C ARG A 96 -2.52 -5.45 3.60
N SER A 97 -2.51 -6.10 4.75
CA SER A 97 -1.53 -5.87 5.80
C SER A 97 -0.40 -6.89 5.64
N ILE A 98 0.84 -6.43 5.76
CA ILE A 98 2.05 -7.22 5.68
C ILE A 98 2.76 -7.14 7.03
N LEU A 99 3.09 -8.29 7.58
CA LEU A 99 3.96 -8.42 8.74
C LEU A 99 5.39 -8.52 8.24
N VAL A 100 6.23 -7.57 8.63
CA VAL A 100 7.63 -7.57 8.22
C VAL A 100 8.39 -8.57 9.07
N THR A 101 9.07 -9.50 8.40
CA THR A 101 9.84 -10.58 9.01
C THR A 101 11.34 -10.31 9.00
N ASP A 102 11.81 -9.46 8.09
CA ASP A 102 13.20 -8.98 8.08
C ASP A 102 13.31 -7.61 7.43
N VAL A 103 14.27 -6.82 7.94
CA VAL A 103 14.69 -5.54 7.38
C VAL A 103 16.20 -5.48 7.39
N ARG A 104 16.81 -5.14 6.25
CA ARG A 104 18.26 -4.95 6.13
C ARG A 104 18.57 -3.68 5.39
N GLU A 105 19.54 -2.93 5.88
CA GLU A 105 20.14 -1.84 5.15
C GLU A 105 21.43 -2.33 4.46
N ILE A 106 21.48 -2.26 3.13
CA ILE A 106 22.61 -2.72 2.31
C ILE A 106 22.90 -1.64 1.27
N GLY A 107 24.07 -1.02 1.35
CA GLY A 107 24.51 -0.05 0.34
C GLY A 107 23.60 1.17 0.19
N GLY A 108 22.91 1.59 1.27
CA GLY A 108 21.95 2.71 1.24
C GLY A 108 20.52 2.33 0.83
N GLU A 109 20.31 1.08 0.42
CA GLU A 109 18.98 0.51 0.18
C GLU A 109 18.44 -0.19 1.42
N LEU A 110 17.14 -0.02 1.67
CA LEU A 110 16.40 -0.78 2.65
C LEU A 110 15.71 -1.95 1.96
N ARG A 111 16.12 -3.17 2.30
CA ARG A 111 15.49 -4.40 1.84
C ARG A 111 14.56 -4.92 2.91
N ILE A 112 13.29 -5.05 2.56
CA ILE A 112 12.21 -5.44 3.46
C ILE A 112 11.62 -6.74 2.94
N THR A 113 11.51 -7.73 3.80
CA THR A 113 10.75 -8.96 3.53
C THR A 113 9.66 -9.13 4.55
N GLY A 114 8.55 -9.73 4.14
CA GLY A 114 7.43 -9.96 5.03
C GLY A 114 6.46 -10.99 4.48
N GLU A 115 5.38 -11.17 5.21
CA GLU A 115 4.30 -12.09 4.87
C GLU A 115 2.96 -11.36 4.94
N ILE A 116 2.05 -11.69 4.04
CA ILE A 116 0.69 -11.17 4.06
C ILE A 116 -0.03 -11.76 5.27
N ALA A 117 -0.57 -10.90 6.14
CA ALA A 117 -1.17 -11.30 7.40
C ALA A 117 -2.39 -12.24 7.25
N GLN A 118 -3.09 -12.16 6.11
CA GLN A 118 -4.28 -12.96 5.80
C GLN A 118 -4.14 -13.65 4.43
N PRO A 119 -3.36 -14.74 4.33
CA PRO A 119 -3.04 -15.39 3.04
C PRO A 119 -4.24 -16.12 2.42
N THR A 120 -5.35 -16.29 3.13
CA THR A 120 -6.59 -16.86 2.59
C THR A 120 -7.35 -15.90 1.67
N THR A 121 -6.95 -14.63 1.61
CA THR A 121 -7.63 -13.57 0.85
C THR A 121 -6.88 -13.17 -0.42
N LEU A 122 -5.85 -13.92 -0.80
CA LEU A 122 -4.97 -13.60 -1.93
C LEU A 122 -5.71 -13.59 -3.26
N LEU A 123 -5.37 -12.62 -4.10
CA LEU A 123 -5.80 -12.60 -5.49
C LEU A 123 -5.03 -13.65 -6.29
N LYS A 124 -5.59 -14.06 -7.44
CA LYS A 124 -4.89 -14.94 -8.38
C LYS A 124 -3.59 -14.26 -8.83
N GLY A 125 -2.46 -14.95 -8.64
CA GLY A 125 -1.13 -14.43 -8.96
C GLY A 125 -0.48 -13.59 -7.85
N GLU A 126 -1.16 -13.39 -6.71
CA GLU A 126 -0.58 -12.75 -5.54
C GLU A 126 0.24 -13.76 -4.71
N SER A 127 1.46 -13.38 -4.33
CA SER A 127 2.30 -14.19 -3.46
C SER A 127 1.98 -13.97 -1.97
N PRO A 128 1.97 -15.00 -1.11
CA PRO A 128 1.89 -14.83 0.34
C PRO A 128 3.13 -14.14 0.92
N SER A 129 4.27 -14.29 0.26
CA SER A 129 5.52 -13.60 0.61
C SER A 129 5.58 -12.22 -0.05
N PHE A 130 6.15 -11.27 0.69
CA PHE A 130 6.35 -9.90 0.25
C PHE A 130 7.84 -9.57 0.26
N SER A 131 8.28 -8.84 -0.76
CA SER A 131 9.60 -8.23 -0.80
C SER A 131 9.53 -6.83 -1.40
N MET A 132 10.33 -5.93 -0.85
CA MET A 132 10.46 -4.56 -1.31
C MET A 132 11.89 -4.07 -1.12
N VAL A 133 12.37 -3.29 -2.08
CA VAL A 133 13.63 -2.54 -1.99
C VAL A 133 13.26 -1.06 -2.00
N VAL A 134 13.79 -0.31 -1.04
CA VAL A 134 13.60 1.13 -0.92
C VAL A 134 14.96 1.81 -1.01
N ASP A 135 15.18 2.54 -2.10
CA ASP A 135 16.35 3.39 -2.26
C ASP A 135 15.99 4.82 -1.88
N ARG A 136 16.47 5.23 -0.70
CA ARG A 136 16.22 6.56 -0.14
C ARG A 136 16.97 7.65 -0.88
N SER A 137 18.09 7.32 -1.52
CA SER A 137 18.93 8.29 -2.22
C SER A 137 18.29 8.73 -3.54
N THR A 138 17.63 7.82 -4.24
CA THR A 138 16.94 8.09 -5.50
C THR A 138 15.47 8.42 -5.34
N GLY A 139 14.89 8.17 -4.16
CA GLY A 139 13.45 8.38 -3.93
C GLY A 139 12.60 7.33 -4.63
N ILE A 140 13.13 6.13 -4.84
CA ILE A 140 12.48 5.05 -5.59
C ILE A 140 12.32 3.83 -4.68
N ALA A 141 11.18 3.16 -4.83
CA ALA A 141 10.96 1.83 -4.29
C ALA A 141 10.60 0.85 -5.40
N GLN A 142 10.93 -0.41 -5.17
CA GLN A 142 10.61 -1.53 -6.04
C GLN A 142 9.89 -2.60 -5.23
N ALA A 143 8.74 -3.06 -5.72
CA ALA A 143 7.95 -4.09 -5.06
C ALA A 143 7.23 -4.97 -6.07
N ASP A 144 6.75 -6.12 -5.61
CA ASP A 144 5.84 -6.97 -6.40
C ASP A 144 4.40 -6.42 -6.39
N PHE A 145 3.77 -6.50 -7.55
CA PHE A 145 2.34 -6.36 -7.73
C PHE A 145 1.83 -7.52 -8.61
N LEU A 146 1.18 -8.50 -7.99
CA LEU A 146 0.58 -9.67 -8.67
C LEU A 146 1.56 -10.40 -9.60
N GLY A 147 2.80 -10.62 -9.13
CA GLY A 147 3.86 -11.30 -9.90
C GLY A 147 4.59 -10.39 -10.89
N THR A 148 4.27 -9.10 -10.93
CA THR A 148 4.98 -8.10 -11.74
C THR A 148 5.73 -7.13 -10.85
N THR A 149 7.01 -6.95 -11.10
CA THR A 149 7.79 -5.94 -10.38
C THR A 149 7.47 -4.54 -10.88
N VAL A 150 7.12 -3.64 -9.96
CA VAL A 150 6.79 -2.24 -10.26
C VAL A 150 7.76 -1.30 -9.56
N LEU A 151 8.11 -0.22 -10.26
CA LEU A 151 8.84 0.90 -9.70
C LEU A 151 7.86 1.95 -9.19
N MET A 152 8.14 2.47 -8.00
CA MET A 152 7.30 3.37 -7.24
C MET A 152 8.10 4.57 -6.80
N ARG A 153 7.49 5.75 -6.82
CA ARG A 153 8.10 6.96 -6.27
C ARG A 153 7.85 6.98 -4.77
N LEU A 154 8.87 7.31 -4.00
CA LEU A 154 8.70 7.66 -2.60
C LEU A 154 8.10 9.06 -2.52
N ASP A 155 7.00 9.19 -1.78
CA ASP A 155 6.43 10.50 -1.50
C ASP A 155 7.42 11.29 -0.64
N SER A 156 7.86 12.42 -1.17
CA SER A 156 8.90 13.24 -0.56
C SER A 156 8.38 14.33 0.38
N HIS A 157 7.08 14.36 0.69
CA HIS A 157 6.46 15.38 1.54
C HIS A 157 5.23 14.83 2.27
N ALA A 158 4.90 15.27 3.49
CA ALA A 158 5.24 16.56 4.12
C ALA A 158 6.13 16.42 5.36
#